data_AF-A0A9E0SC67-F1
#
_entry.id   AF-A0A9E0SC67-F1
#
_cell.length_a   1.000
_cell.length_b   1.000
_cell.length_c   1.000
_cell.angle_alpha   90.00
_cell.angle_beta   90.00
_cell.angle_gamma   90.00
#
_symmetry.space_group_name_H-M   'P 1'
#
loop_
_entity.id
_entity.type
_entity.pdbx_description
1 polymer ?
#
loop_
_entity_poly.entity_id
_entity_poly.type
_entity_poly.pdbx_seq_one_letter_code
_entity_poly.pdbx_strand_id
1 'polypeptide(L)'
;MTRNFDIHDISNQISLLEERLAIDEQSLILWGAEIEFYLRHTSDGEAPNVDEAERFTLKVQESAGILVEKEKGLGQYELVLPPATSAVVYSEYIARCKMLACDVAASQGLITSFAPKPYQEDHGSGLHIHLNFCDKNDGRNLYSTGQYAENRHLMVSIYGILAKLEAEHDMLISAKDKPRLLATDRESVRNIPAGLCWGGNNRTTAIRIPDNLPIRRRLELRVPSADSCPYSVLLFMLDGIDSGLRAEHALISHALKYRYPRIYGNAFEQQYPILRFQQLLEEHGNAA
;
A
#
# COMPACT_ATOMS: atom_id res chain seq x y z
N MET A 1 13.76 -18.20 -0.51
CA MET A 1 14.76 -17.57 -1.41
C MET A 1 14.60 -16.06 -1.30
N THR A 2 15.62 -15.34 -0.83
CA THR A 2 15.68 -13.88 -0.94
C THR A 2 15.83 -13.56 -2.43
N ARG A 3 14.79 -13.01 -3.06
CA ARG A 3 14.90 -12.48 -4.43
C ARG A 3 15.89 -11.32 -4.37
N ASN A 4 17.08 -11.49 -4.95
CA ASN A 4 18.03 -10.39 -5.11
C ASN A 4 17.51 -9.53 -6.26
N PHE A 5 16.76 -8.49 -5.90
CA PHE A 5 16.30 -7.49 -6.85
C PHE A 5 17.44 -6.53 -7.13
N ASP A 6 17.87 -6.43 -8.39
CA ASP A 6 18.78 -5.37 -8.79
C ASP A 6 18.01 -4.04 -8.78
N ILE A 7 18.28 -3.22 -7.76
CA ILE A 7 17.62 -1.92 -7.56
C ILE A 7 17.89 -1.01 -8.77
N HIS A 8 19.04 -1.14 -9.43
CA HIS A 8 19.35 -0.34 -10.62
C HIS A 8 18.42 -0.71 -11.78
N ASP A 9 18.26 -2.01 -12.07
CA ASP A 9 17.36 -2.48 -13.12
C ASP A 9 15.89 -2.11 -12.82
N ILE A 10 15.44 -2.30 -11.57
CA ILE A 10 14.08 -1.90 -11.16
C ILE A 10 13.88 -0.40 -11.31
N SER A 11 14.86 0.42 -10.93
CA SER A 11 14.76 1.88 -11.06
C SER A 11 14.64 2.31 -12.53
N ASN A 12 15.37 1.65 -13.42
CA ASN A 12 15.25 1.88 -14.87
C ASN A 12 13.86 1.50 -15.38
N GLN A 13 13.33 0.35 -14.97
CA GLN A 13 11.98 -0.10 -15.35
C GLN A 13 10.88 0.85 -14.83
N ILE A 14 11.00 1.30 -13.58
CA ILE A 14 10.09 2.30 -13.00
C ILE A 14 10.10 3.57 -13.84
N SER A 15 11.28 4.09 -14.18
CA SER A 15 11.42 5.33 -14.95
C SER A 15 10.75 5.21 -16.34
N LEU A 16 11.01 4.10 -17.04
CA LEU A 16 10.39 3.82 -18.35
C LEU A 16 8.87 3.69 -18.27
N LEU A 17 8.34 3.10 -17.18
CA LEU A 17 6.91 2.99 -16.94
C LEU A 17 6.27 4.34 -16.60
N GLU A 18 6.90 5.16 -15.75
CA GLU A 18 6.40 6.50 -15.43
C GLU A 18 6.35 7.40 -16.67
N GLU A 19 7.38 7.36 -17.52
CA GLU A 19 7.41 8.07 -18.79
C GLU A 19 6.28 7.60 -19.73
N ARG A 20 6.07 6.28 -19.82
CA ARG A 20 5.02 5.71 -20.67
C ARG A 20 3.60 6.02 -20.16
N LEU A 21 3.40 6.01 -18.85
CA LEU A 21 2.11 6.27 -18.21
C LEU A 21 1.75 7.75 -18.16
N ALA A 22 2.71 8.64 -18.35
CA ALA A 22 2.48 10.05 -18.62
C ALA A 22 1.92 10.26 -20.05
N ILE A 23 0.87 9.49 -20.40
CA ILE A 23 0.19 9.52 -21.70
C ILE A 23 -0.19 10.98 -22.02
N ASP A 24 0.17 11.38 -23.25
CA ASP A 24 -0.02 12.70 -23.88
C ASP A 24 0.79 13.88 -23.32
N GLU A 25 1.90 13.64 -22.61
CA GLU A 25 2.73 14.67 -21.94
C GLU A 25 1.98 15.51 -20.89
N GLN A 26 0.69 15.24 -20.65
CA GLN A 26 -0.22 16.10 -19.87
C GLN A 26 -0.61 15.52 -18.52
N SER A 27 -0.20 14.29 -18.18
CA SER A 27 -0.48 13.70 -16.87
C SER A 27 0.80 13.37 -16.08
N LEU A 28 0.72 13.51 -14.76
CA LEU A 28 1.73 13.08 -13.79
C LEU A 28 1.08 12.17 -12.75
N ILE A 29 1.87 11.29 -12.15
CA ILE A 29 1.44 10.46 -11.04
C ILE A 29 1.81 11.16 -9.74
N LEU A 30 0.87 11.25 -8.82
CA LEU A 30 1.10 11.70 -7.46
C LEU A 30 1.06 10.49 -6.52
N TRP A 31 2.20 10.22 -5.90
CA TRP A 31 2.39 9.14 -4.95
C TRP A 31 2.21 9.63 -3.52
N GLY A 32 1.70 8.78 -2.65
CA GLY A 32 1.71 8.95 -1.20
C GLY A 32 1.96 7.60 -0.52
N ALA A 33 2.39 7.61 0.73
CA ALA A 33 2.66 6.38 1.46
C ALA A 33 2.43 6.55 2.95
N GLU A 34 1.91 5.48 3.55
CA GLU A 34 1.75 5.33 4.98
C GLU A 34 2.43 4.02 5.39
N ILE A 35 3.32 4.06 6.39
CA ILE A 35 4.11 2.90 6.82
C ILE A 35 3.90 2.65 8.30
N GLU A 36 3.24 1.54 8.63
CA GLU A 36 2.99 1.16 10.01
C GLU A 36 4.24 0.47 10.61
N PHE A 37 4.47 0.68 11.90
CA PHE A 37 5.54 0.03 12.65
C PHE A 37 5.22 -0.02 14.14
N TYR A 38 5.97 -0.84 14.86
CA TYR A 38 5.95 -0.86 16.33
C TYR A 38 7.18 -0.20 16.90
N LEU A 39 7.01 0.57 17.96
CA LEU A 39 8.07 1.17 18.75
C LEU A 39 8.06 0.53 20.15
N ARG A 40 9.20 0.00 20.59
CA ARG A 40 9.36 -0.64 21.90
C ARG A 40 10.65 -0.22 22.59
N HIS A 41 10.73 -0.36 23.91
CA HIS A 41 12.00 -0.28 24.61
C HIS A 41 12.93 -1.41 24.19
N THR A 42 14.22 -1.09 24.00
CA THR A 42 15.24 -2.09 23.68
C THR A 42 15.50 -3.06 24.84
N SER A 43 15.28 -2.62 26.08
CA SER A 43 15.61 -3.36 27.30
C SER A 43 14.67 -4.52 27.60
N ASP A 44 13.36 -4.31 27.48
CA ASP A 44 12.31 -5.23 27.93
C ASP A 44 11.24 -5.49 26.86
N GLY A 45 11.24 -4.73 25.76
CA GLY A 45 10.28 -4.88 24.68
C GLY A 45 8.89 -4.29 24.98
N GLU A 46 8.74 -3.52 26.06
CA GLU A 46 7.48 -2.85 26.40
C GLU A 46 7.21 -1.66 25.47
N ALA A 47 5.95 -1.21 25.40
CA ALA A 47 5.62 0.01 24.67
C ALA A 47 6.15 1.26 25.41
N PRO A 48 6.64 2.28 24.69
CA PRO A 48 7.02 3.54 25.31
C PRO A 48 5.80 4.21 25.94
N ASN A 49 6.05 4.97 27.01
CA ASN A 49 5.03 5.86 27.56
C ASN A 49 4.78 7.06 26.63
N VAL A 50 3.79 7.89 26.97
CA VAL A 50 3.37 9.03 26.15
C VAL A 50 4.52 10.01 25.91
N ASP A 51 5.27 10.38 26.96
CA ASP A 51 6.37 11.35 26.84
C ASP A 51 7.52 10.83 25.97
N GLU A 52 7.82 9.53 26.04
CA GLU A 52 8.81 8.87 25.18
C GLU A 52 8.35 8.84 23.73
N ALA A 53 7.10 8.49 23.48
CA ALA A 53 6.51 8.47 22.15
C ALA A 53 6.49 9.88 21.53
N GLU A 54 6.13 10.91 22.31
CA GLU A 54 6.14 12.30 21.85
C GLU A 54 7.56 12.77 21.50
N ARG A 55 8.56 12.45 22.33
CA ARG A 55 9.97 12.74 22.01
C ARG A 55 10.43 12.05 20.73
N PHE A 56 10.02 10.80 20.50
CA PHE A 56 10.29 10.09 19.26
C PHE A 56 9.65 10.81 18.07
N THR A 57 8.34 11.07 18.14
CA THR A 57 7.57 11.69 17.06
C THR A 57 8.11 13.07 16.68
N LEU A 58 8.35 13.95 17.67
CA LEU A 58 8.92 15.27 17.44
C LEU A 58 10.28 15.17 16.76
N LYS A 59 11.13 14.24 17.18
CA LYS A 59 12.46 14.09 16.60
C LYS A 59 12.43 13.61 15.15
N VAL A 60 11.52 12.68 14.82
CA VAL A 60 11.29 12.25 13.42
C VAL A 60 10.79 13.43 12.58
N GLN A 61 9.82 14.20 13.10
CA GLN A 61 9.28 15.36 12.41
C GLN A 61 10.32 16.46 12.18
N GLU A 62 11.15 16.78 13.17
CA GLU A 62 12.25 17.74 13.03
C GLU A 62 13.31 17.30 12.01
N SER A 63 13.56 15.99 11.93
CA SER A 63 14.66 15.45 11.11
C SER A 63 14.29 15.33 9.63
N ALA A 64 13.01 15.09 9.30
CA ALA A 64 12.59 14.84 7.92
C ALA A 64 11.24 15.45 7.53
N GLY A 65 10.57 16.20 8.42
CA GLY A 65 9.24 16.75 8.14
C GLY A 65 8.15 15.69 8.01
N ILE A 66 8.38 14.49 8.57
CA ILE A 66 7.46 13.35 8.50
C ILE A 66 6.53 13.40 9.71
N LEU A 67 5.24 13.21 9.45
CA LEU A 67 4.25 13.06 10.52
C LEU A 67 4.29 11.62 11.04
N VAL A 68 4.27 11.46 12.37
CA VAL A 68 4.11 10.15 13.02
C VAL A 68 2.77 10.14 13.73
N GLU A 69 1.87 9.24 13.33
CA GLU A 69 0.55 9.10 13.92
C GLU A 69 0.47 7.85 14.79
N LYS A 70 -0.34 7.92 15.86
CA LYS A 70 -0.59 6.77 16.73
C LYS A 70 -1.61 5.85 16.06
N GLU A 71 -1.23 4.58 15.89
CA GLU A 71 -2.12 3.55 15.36
C GLU A 71 -2.81 2.73 16.46
N LYS A 72 -3.64 1.75 16.08
CA LYS A 72 -4.47 1.01 17.04
C LYS A 72 -3.70 0.13 18.02
N GLY A 73 -2.62 -0.51 17.60
CA GLY A 73 -1.87 -1.46 18.43
C GLY A 73 -1.08 -0.81 19.57
N LEU A 74 -0.74 -1.60 20.59
CA LEU A 74 0.03 -1.10 21.74
C LEU A 74 1.46 -0.79 21.29
N GLY A 75 1.85 0.49 21.32
CA GLY A 75 3.14 0.92 20.76
C GLY A 75 3.21 0.90 19.22
N GLN A 76 2.08 0.80 18.52
CA GLN A 76 2.01 0.90 17.06
C GLN A 76 1.88 2.36 16.61
N TYR A 77 2.62 2.73 15.57
CA TYR A 77 2.63 4.06 14.97
C TYR A 77 2.69 3.95 13.44
N GLU A 78 2.42 5.05 12.75
CA GLU A 78 2.46 5.15 11.30
C GLU A 78 3.30 6.37 10.87
N LEU A 79 4.21 6.16 9.92
CA LEU A 79 4.88 7.24 9.21
C LEU A 79 3.99 7.68 8.04
N VAL A 80 3.47 8.91 8.09
CA VAL A 80 2.69 9.50 7.00
C VAL A 80 3.60 10.38 6.16
N LEU A 81 3.91 9.91 4.95
CA LEU A 81 4.91 10.54 4.10
C LEU A 81 4.29 11.62 3.18
N PRO A 82 4.98 12.76 2.97
CA PRO A 82 4.55 13.77 2.01
C PRO A 82 4.56 13.20 0.58
N PRO A 83 3.66 13.67 -0.29
CA PRO A 83 3.54 13.11 -1.63
C PRO A 83 4.70 13.50 -2.54
N ALA A 84 4.96 12.67 -3.56
CA ALA A 84 5.99 12.92 -4.56
C ALA A 84 5.53 12.50 -5.97
N THR A 85 6.24 12.98 -7.00
CA THR A 85 5.87 12.74 -8.42
C THR A 85 6.83 11.83 -9.17
N SER A 86 7.87 11.32 -8.51
CA SER A 86 8.80 10.32 -9.08
C SER A 86 8.82 9.10 -8.20
N ALA A 87 8.44 7.95 -8.76
CA ALA A 87 8.40 6.67 -8.06
C ALA A 87 9.78 6.19 -7.64
N VAL A 88 10.84 6.46 -8.41
CA VAL A 88 12.21 6.08 -8.03
C VAL A 88 12.64 6.87 -6.79
N VAL A 89 12.52 8.20 -6.85
CA VAL A 89 12.84 9.08 -5.72
C VAL A 89 11.98 8.73 -4.51
N TYR A 90 10.69 8.45 -4.72
CA TYR A 90 9.79 8.10 -3.64
C TYR A 90 10.09 6.73 -3.02
N SER A 91 10.48 5.74 -3.83
CA SER A 91 10.92 4.44 -3.33
C SER A 91 12.14 4.57 -2.42
N GLU A 92 13.11 5.39 -2.83
CA GLU A 92 14.29 5.69 -2.02
C GLU A 92 13.90 6.42 -0.74
N TYR A 93 13.02 7.42 -0.85
CA TYR A 93 12.56 8.21 0.28
C TYR A 93 11.85 7.35 1.33
N ILE A 94 10.93 6.47 0.93
CA ILE A 94 10.26 5.49 1.81
C ILE A 94 11.31 4.66 2.58
N ALA A 95 12.31 4.11 1.88
CA ALA A 95 13.35 3.31 2.51
C ALA A 95 14.20 4.11 3.52
N ARG A 96 14.57 5.35 3.17
CA ARG A 96 15.31 6.26 4.05
C ARG A 96 14.50 6.67 5.28
N CYS A 97 13.20 6.90 5.14
CA CYS A 97 12.31 7.23 6.26
C CYS A 97 12.28 6.10 7.30
N LYS A 98 12.25 4.84 6.86
CA LYS A 98 12.32 3.68 7.76
C LYS A 98 13.66 3.65 8.52
N MET A 99 14.78 3.87 7.84
CA MET A 99 16.10 3.92 8.48
C MET A 99 16.20 5.08 9.49
N LEU A 100 15.70 6.26 9.13
CA LEU A 100 15.65 7.41 10.05
C LEU A 100 14.85 7.09 11.31
N ALA A 101 13.69 6.45 11.18
CA ALA A 101 12.89 6.03 12.33
C ALA A 101 13.65 5.04 13.23
N CYS A 102 14.38 4.08 12.65
CA CYS A 102 15.27 3.18 13.39
C CYS A 102 16.34 3.96 14.17
N ASP A 103 17.02 4.90 13.52
CA ASP A 103 18.12 5.67 14.12
C ASP A 103 17.61 6.58 15.26
N VAL A 104 16.47 7.24 15.05
CA VAL A 104 15.83 8.07 16.08
C VAL A 104 15.40 7.21 17.27
N ALA A 105 14.78 6.06 17.04
CA ALA A 105 14.41 5.13 18.11
C ALA A 105 15.64 4.67 18.92
N ALA A 106 16.69 4.23 18.22
CA ALA A 106 17.92 3.76 18.85
C ALA A 106 18.56 4.84 19.74
N SER A 107 18.54 6.10 19.30
CA SER A 107 19.04 7.23 20.10
C SER A 107 18.30 7.49 21.42
N GLN A 108 17.11 6.91 21.58
CA GLN A 108 16.24 7.07 22.75
C GLN A 108 16.08 5.77 23.56
N GLY A 109 16.89 4.74 23.30
CA GLY A 109 16.76 3.43 23.96
C GLY A 109 15.53 2.65 23.50
N LEU A 110 14.99 2.98 22.32
CA LEU A 110 13.86 2.33 21.69
C LEU A 110 14.32 1.55 20.44
N ILE A 111 13.45 0.66 19.96
CA ILE A 111 13.63 -0.09 18.71
C ILE A 111 12.34 -0.06 17.91
N THR A 112 12.47 0.07 16.59
CA THR A 112 11.35 -0.05 15.64
C THR A 112 11.26 -1.45 15.05
N SER A 113 10.05 -1.96 14.85
CA SER A 113 9.78 -3.18 14.07
C SER A 113 8.80 -2.88 12.92
N PHE A 114 9.25 -3.14 11.70
CA PHE A 114 8.45 -3.07 10.47
C PHE A 114 7.99 -4.45 9.99
N ALA A 115 8.09 -5.49 10.83
CA ALA A 115 7.64 -6.83 10.44
C ALA A 115 6.13 -6.83 10.16
N PRO A 116 5.60 -7.69 9.26
CA PRO A 116 4.16 -7.67 8.93
C PRO A 116 3.24 -7.96 10.13
N LYS A 117 3.66 -8.80 11.06
CA LYS A 117 2.92 -9.16 12.27
C LYS A 117 3.92 -9.45 13.39
N PRO A 118 4.50 -8.42 14.04
CA PRO A 118 5.53 -8.63 15.05
C PRO A 118 4.96 -9.23 16.35
N TYR A 119 3.67 -9.01 16.61
CA TYR A 119 2.95 -9.54 17.77
C TYR A 119 1.69 -10.26 17.30
N GLN A 120 1.52 -11.52 17.73
CA GLN A 120 0.43 -12.38 17.27
C GLN A 120 -0.96 -11.83 17.66
N GLU A 121 -1.06 -11.33 18.89
CA GLU A 121 -2.30 -10.85 19.52
C GLU A 121 -2.62 -9.37 19.23
N ASP A 122 -1.78 -8.68 18.46
CA ASP A 122 -1.94 -7.26 18.15
C ASP A 122 -2.03 -7.02 16.63
N HIS A 123 -2.31 -5.80 16.19
CA HIS A 123 -2.44 -5.43 14.79
C HIS A 123 -1.17 -5.73 13.96
N GLY A 124 -1.35 -6.05 12.67
CA GLY A 124 -0.21 -6.14 11.75
C GLY A 124 0.23 -4.77 11.25
N SER A 125 1.37 -4.74 10.55
CA SER A 125 1.97 -3.53 9.98
C SER A 125 1.95 -3.56 8.45
N GLY A 126 1.23 -2.61 7.85
CA GLY A 126 1.10 -2.37 6.41
C GLY A 126 2.07 -1.35 5.84
N LEU A 127 2.27 -1.42 4.53
CA LEU A 127 2.77 -0.32 3.70
C LEU A 127 1.65 0.05 2.73
N HIS A 128 0.90 1.11 3.05
CA HIS A 128 -0.18 1.59 2.19
C HIS A 128 0.40 2.55 1.16
N ILE A 129 0.18 2.30 -0.13
CA ILE A 129 0.62 3.20 -1.21
C ILE A 129 -0.59 3.89 -1.82
N HIS A 130 -0.53 5.21 -1.82
CA HIS A 130 -1.53 6.09 -2.40
C HIS A 130 -1.09 6.50 -3.80
N LEU A 131 -2.05 6.53 -4.72
CA LEU A 131 -1.80 6.99 -6.08
C LEU A 131 -3.01 7.75 -6.61
N ASN A 132 -2.77 8.86 -7.30
CA ASN A 132 -3.70 9.44 -8.25
C ASN A 132 -2.95 10.05 -9.44
N PHE A 133 -3.62 10.12 -10.58
CA PHE A 133 -3.12 10.91 -11.71
C PHE A 133 -3.55 12.37 -11.55
N CYS A 134 -2.68 13.30 -11.90
CA CYS A 134 -2.94 14.73 -11.98
C CYS A 134 -2.64 15.24 -13.39
N ASP A 135 -3.38 16.25 -13.83
CA ASP A 135 -3.04 17.04 -15.00
C ASP A 135 -1.79 17.88 -14.70
N LYS A 136 -0.80 17.87 -15.59
CA LYS A 136 0.46 18.60 -15.43
C LYS A 136 0.29 20.11 -15.55
N ASN A 137 -0.74 20.58 -16.26
CA ASN A 137 -0.93 22.00 -16.53
C ASN A 137 -1.62 22.73 -15.39
N ASP A 138 -2.68 22.13 -14.82
CA ASP A 138 -3.52 22.78 -13.80
C ASP A 138 -3.57 22.01 -12.46
N GLY A 139 -2.89 20.85 -12.36
CA GLY A 139 -2.85 20.04 -11.14
C GLY A 139 -4.16 19.30 -10.85
N ARG A 140 -5.14 19.33 -11.77
CA ARG A 140 -6.45 18.71 -11.56
C ARG A 140 -6.32 17.20 -11.41
N ASN A 141 -6.98 16.68 -10.39
CA ASN A 141 -7.04 15.24 -10.15
C ASN A 141 -7.84 14.51 -11.24
N LEU A 142 -7.17 13.65 -12.00
CA LEU A 142 -7.75 12.93 -13.14
C LEU A 142 -8.60 11.73 -12.73
N TYR A 143 -8.52 11.24 -11.49
CA TYR A 143 -9.47 10.26 -10.95
C TYR A 143 -10.86 10.83 -10.68
N SER A 144 -10.98 12.15 -10.74
CA SER A 144 -12.20 12.89 -10.44
C SER A 144 -12.94 13.41 -11.67
N THR A 145 -12.41 13.18 -12.86
CA THR A 145 -13.08 13.58 -14.11
C THR A 145 -14.18 12.55 -14.46
N GLY A 146 -15.43 13.01 -14.63
CA GLY A 146 -16.59 12.14 -14.91
C GLY A 146 -17.58 12.02 -13.74
N GLN A 147 -18.83 11.61 -14.02
CA GLN A 147 -19.81 11.31 -12.97
C GLN A 147 -19.29 10.16 -12.08
N TYR A 148 -19.64 10.22 -10.79
CA TYR A 148 -19.17 9.37 -9.70
C TYR A 148 -18.79 7.91 -10.05
N ALA A 149 -17.77 7.41 -9.33
CA ALA A 149 -17.30 6.03 -9.29
C ALA A 149 -16.53 5.46 -10.51
N GLU A 150 -16.80 5.84 -11.76
CA GLU A 150 -16.28 5.11 -12.94
C GLU A 150 -15.44 5.97 -13.91
N ASN A 151 -14.52 6.79 -13.38
CA ASN A 151 -13.50 7.45 -14.20
C ASN A 151 -12.58 6.41 -14.87
N ARG A 152 -12.29 6.55 -16.17
CA ARG A 152 -11.46 5.60 -16.93
C ARG A 152 -10.09 5.37 -16.30
N HIS A 153 -9.36 6.42 -15.93
CA HIS A 153 -8.03 6.29 -15.32
C HIS A 153 -8.09 5.50 -14.01
N LEU A 154 -9.08 5.81 -13.17
CA LEU A 154 -9.26 5.11 -11.91
C LEU A 154 -9.58 3.62 -12.12
N MET A 155 -10.56 3.31 -12.97
CA MET A 155 -11.01 1.93 -13.17
C MET A 155 -9.94 1.06 -13.82
N VAL A 156 -9.21 1.61 -14.79
CA VAL A 156 -8.07 0.92 -15.41
C VAL A 156 -6.97 0.65 -14.39
N SER A 157 -6.67 1.63 -13.53
CA SER A 157 -5.66 1.46 -12.48
C SER A 157 -6.05 0.36 -11.49
N ILE A 158 -7.30 0.38 -11.00
CA ILE A 158 -7.82 -0.62 -10.07
C ILE A 158 -7.76 -2.02 -10.68
N TYR A 159 -8.32 -2.20 -11.88
CA TYR A 159 -8.43 -3.53 -12.47
C TYR A 159 -7.09 -4.07 -12.96
N GLY A 160 -6.21 -3.21 -13.48
CA GLY A 160 -4.86 -3.60 -13.86
C GLY A 160 -4.04 -4.09 -12.66
N ILE A 161 -4.10 -3.37 -11.53
CA ILE A 161 -3.41 -3.78 -10.30
C ILE A 161 -4.01 -5.07 -9.72
N LEU A 162 -5.34 -5.22 -9.70
CA LEU A 162 -5.98 -6.44 -9.20
C LEU A 162 -5.71 -7.67 -10.08
N ALA A 163 -5.66 -7.50 -11.40
CA ALA A 163 -5.26 -8.56 -12.33
C ALA A 163 -3.81 -8.97 -12.12
N LYS A 164 -2.91 -8.00 -11.91
CA LYS A 164 -1.52 -8.30 -11.56
C LYS A 164 -1.40 -8.97 -10.20
N LEU A 165 -2.22 -8.59 -9.21
CA LEU A 165 -2.28 -9.29 -7.92
C LEU A 165 -2.72 -10.73 -8.08
N GLU A 166 -3.69 -11.02 -8.93
CA GLU A 166 -4.08 -12.40 -9.22
C GLU A 166 -2.92 -13.22 -9.80
N ALA A 167 -2.24 -12.67 -10.81
CA ALA A 167 -1.21 -13.39 -11.56
C ALA A 167 0.14 -13.47 -10.83
N GLU A 168 0.50 -12.45 -10.04
CA GLU A 168 1.85 -12.22 -9.54
C GLU A 168 1.87 -11.77 -8.06
N HIS A 169 0.90 -12.18 -7.23
CA HIS A 169 0.84 -11.78 -5.81
C HIS A 169 2.13 -12.03 -5.03
N ASP A 170 2.91 -13.07 -5.36
CA ASP A 170 4.21 -13.37 -4.75
C ASP A 170 5.25 -12.24 -4.89
N MET A 171 5.01 -11.24 -5.75
CA MET A 171 5.83 -10.02 -5.78
C MET A 171 5.60 -9.09 -4.58
N LEU A 172 4.40 -9.14 -3.99
CA LEU A 172 3.98 -8.26 -2.89
C LEU A 172 3.72 -9.01 -1.58
N ILE A 173 3.38 -10.29 -1.65
CA ILE A 173 2.98 -11.11 -0.52
C ILE A 173 4.02 -12.22 -0.34
N SER A 174 4.75 -12.17 0.76
CA SER A 174 5.69 -13.20 1.19
C SER A 174 5.04 -14.15 2.21
N ALA A 175 5.74 -15.24 2.53
CA ALA A 175 5.31 -16.13 3.62
C ALA A 175 5.17 -15.42 4.98
N LYS A 176 5.94 -14.33 5.22
CA LYS A 176 5.87 -13.55 6.46
C LYS A 176 4.59 -12.71 6.57
N ASP A 177 3.91 -12.48 5.46
CA ASP A 177 2.67 -11.70 5.41
C ASP A 177 1.45 -12.51 5.81
N LYS A 178 1.53 -13.85 5.75
CA LYS A 178 0.41 -14.76 6.05
C LYS A 178 -0.24 -14.46 7.41
N PRO A 179 0.49 -14.31 8.53
CA PRO A 179 -0.12 -14.02 9.82
C PRO A 179 -0.84 -12.66 9.90
N ARG A 180 -0.44 -11.68 9.06
CA ARG A 180 -1.13 -10.39 8.94
C ARG A 180 -2.39 -10.51 8.12
N LEU A 181 -2.30 -11.09 6.91
CA LEU A 181 -3.41 -11.15 5.95
C LEU A 181 -4.46 -12.19 6.30
N LEU A 182 -4.11 -13.21 7.08
CA LEU A 182 -5.00 -14.28 7.51
C LEU A 182 -5.41 -14.16 8.98
N ALA A 183 -5.25 -12.98 9.58
CA ALA A 183 -5.69 -12.76 10.96
C ALA A 183 -7.21 -12.92 11.06
N THR A 184 -7.65 -13.71 12.04
CA THR A 184 -9.07 -14.06 12.25
C THR A 184 -9.69 -13.35 13.45
N ASP A 185 -8.88 -12.65 14.25
CA ASP A 185 -9.38 -11.88 15.38
C ASP A 185 -10.27 -10.73 14.90
N ARG A 186 -11.27 -10.41 15.71
CA ARG A 186 -12.38 -9.52 15.34
C ARG A 186 -11.92 -8.10 14.98
N GLU A 187 -10.82 -7.64 15.56
CA GLU A 187 -10.34 -6.27 15.38
C GLU A 187 -9.39 -6.18 14.16
N SER A 188 -8.44 -7.10 14.01
CA SER A 188 -7.54 -7.13 12.84
C SER A 188 -8.31 -7.35 11.53
N VAL A 189 -9.28 -8.28 11.51
CA VAL A 189 -10.01 -8.66 10.28
C VAL A 189 -10.73 -7.46 9.62
N ARG A 190 -11.04 -6.41 10.39
CA ARG A 190 -11.68 -5.18 9.90
C ARG A 190 -10.72 -4.17 9.28
N ASN A 191 -9.42 -4.37 9.45
CA ASN A 191 -8.39 -3.42 9.03
C ASN A 191 -7.41 -4.02 8.00
N ILE A 192 -7.56 -5.30 7.65
CA ILE A 192 -6.71 -6.00 6.66
C ILE A 192 -7.51 -6.34 5.39
N PRO A 193 -6.85 -6.39 4.22
CA PRO A 193 -7.55 -6.72 2.98
C PRO A 193 -7.86 -8.23 2.90
N ALA A 194 -9.09 -8.58 2.52
CA ALA A 194 -9.58 -9.98 2.53
C ALA A 194 -9.32 -10.75 1.21
N GLY A 195 -9.10 -10.05 0.11
CA GLY A 195 -8.93 -10.65 -1.21
C GLY A 195 -8.95 -9.64 -2.35
N LEU A 196 -9.01 -10.15 -3.58
CA LEU A 196 -8.99 -9.38 -4.82
C LEU A 196 -10.29 -8.63 -5.05
N CYS A 197 -10.38 -7.44 -4.46
CA CYS A 197 -11.53 -6.57 -4.55
C CYS A 197 -11.14 -5.13 -4.22
N TRP A 198 -12.06 -4.21 -4.50
CA TRP A 198 -11.88 -2.81 -4.19
C TRP A 198 -13.12 -2.21 -3.54
N GLY A 199 -13.01 -1.07 -2.90
CA GLY A 199 -14.12 -0.44 -2.20
C GLY A 199 -13.99 1.08 -2.10
N GLY A 200 -15.01 1.72 -1.53
CA GLY A 200 -14.92 3.12 -1.09
C GLY A 200 -14.00 3.24 0.11
N ASN A 201 -14.44 3.93 1.17
CA ASN A 201 -13.72 3.97 2.44
C ASN A 201 -13.82 2.63 3.19
N ASN A 202 -13.24 1.57 2.62
CA ASN A 202 -13.34 0.19 3.08
C ASN A 202 -11.95 -0.40 3.33
N ARG A 203 -11.57 -0.57 4.61
CA ARG A 203 -10.23 -1.06 4.97
C ARG A 203 -10.04 -2.58 4.73
N THR A 204 -11.13 -3.28 4.39
CA THR A 204 -11.13 -4.74 4.16
C THR A 204 -10.87 -5.15 2.71
N THR A 205 -10.71 -4.19 1.79
CA THR A 205 -10.48 -4.44 0.36
C THR A 205 -9.01 -4.25 0.00
N ALA A 206 -8.50 -4.98 -1.00
CA ALA A 206 -7.11 -4.83 -1.47
C ALA A 206 -6.79 -3.41 -1.97
N ILE A 207 -7.74 -2.79 -2.69
CA ILE A 207 -7.66 -1.39 -3.11
C ILE A 207 -8.80 -0.58 -2.47
N ARG A 208 -8.46 0.47 -1.74
CA ARG A 208 -9.41 1.37 -1.07
C ARG A 208 -9.45 2.72 -1.77
N ILE A 209 -10.64 3.33 -1.88
CA ILE A 209 -10.81 4.73 -2.29
C ILE A 209 -11.20 5.53 -1.05
N PRO A 210 -10.23 6.08 -0.30
CA PRO A 210 -10.46 6.58 1.05
C PRO A 210 -11.32 7.85 1.11
N ASP A 211 -11.29 8.67 0.05
CA ASP A 211 -11.98 9.94 -0.02
C ASP A 211 -12.69 10.09 -1.38
N ASN A 212 -13.91 10.62 -1.36
CA ASN A 212 -14.72 10.89 -2.54
C ASN A 212 -14.69 12.37 -2.96
N LEU A 213 -14.05 13.26 -2.18
CA LEU A 213 -13.84 14.65 -2.56
C LEU A 213 -12.96 14.70 -3.82
N PRO A 214 -13.39 15.42 -4.89
CA PRO A 214 -12.68 15.43 -6.16
C PRO A 214 -11.18 15.71 -6.07
N ILE A 215 -10.75 16.63 -5.22
CA ILE A 215 -9.33 16.98 -5.10
C ILE A 215 -8.51 15.91 -4.36
N ARG A 216 -9.12 15.15 -3.44
CA ARG A 216 -8.45 14.18 -2.55
C ARG A 216 -8.61 12.71 -3.01
N ARG A 217 -9.31 12.51 -4.12
CA ARG A 217 -9.64 11.17 -4.63
C ARG A 217 -8.39 10.46 -5.11
N ARG A 218 -8.09 9.33 -4.47
CA ARG A 218 -6.92 8.50 -4.77
C ARG A 218 -7.27 7.05 -4.58
N LEU A 219 -6.50 6.15 -5.20
CA LEU A 219 -6.51 4.76 -4.79
C LEU A 219 -5.46 4.54 -3.70
N GLU A 220 -5.71 3.57 -2.83
CA GLU A 220 -4.84 3.13 -1.76
C GLU A 220 -4.67 1.62 -1.87
N LEU A 221 -3.47 1.16 -2.22
CA LEU A 221 -3.12 -0.26 -2.22
C LEU A 221 -2.75 -0.67 -0.80
N ARG A 222 -3.50 -1.63 -0.21
CA ARG A 222 -3.36 -2.05 1.21
C ARG A 222 -2.64 -3.39 1.41
N VAL A 223 -2.28 -4.03 0.30
CA VAL A 223 -1.73 -5.40 0.28
C VAL A 223 -0.28 -5.48 0.77
N PRO A 224 0.64 -4.57 0.43
CA PRO A 224 2.01 -4.64 0.93
C PRO A 224 2.09 -4.49 2.45
N SER A 225 3.08 -5.14 3.04
CA SER A 225 3.43 -4.99 4.45
C SER A 225 4.55 -4.00 4.66
N ALA A 226 4.74 -3.58 5.90
CA ALA A 226 5.75 -2.60 6.26
C ALA A 226 7.20 -3.05 5.95
N ASP A 227 7.49 -4.36 5.86
CA ASP A 227 8.82 -4.87 5.49
C ASP A 227 9.04 -5.04 3.98
N SER A 228 8.01 -4.76 3.17
CA SER A 228 8.07 -4.82 1.71
C SER A 228 9.11 -3.85 1.14
N CYS A 229 9.73 -4.24 0.02
CA CYS A 229 10.64 -3.38 -0.74
C CYS A 229 9.84 -2.30 -1.50
N PRO A 230 10.00 -0.99 -1.22
CA PRO A 230 9.20 0.06 -1.85
C PRO A 230 9.33 0.08 -3.38
N TYR A 231 10.53 -0.15 -3.90
CA TYR A 231 10.79 -0.23 -5.33
C TYR A 231 9.94 -1.31 -6.02
N SER A 232 9.89 -2.50 -5.42
CA SER A 232 9.08 -3.61 -5.95
C SER A 232 7.59 -3.29 -5.92
N VAL A 233 7.11 -2.62 -4.87
CA VAL A 233 5.71 -2.23 -4.73
C VAL A 233 5.31 -1.19 -5.79
N LEU A 234 6.10 -0.13 -5.97
CA LEU A 234 5.78 0.92 -6.92
C LEU A 234 5.91 0.43 -8.37
N LEU A 235 6.94 -0.37 -8.69
CA LEU A 235 7.06 -1.05 -9.98
C LEU A 235 5.81 -1.91 -10.27
N PHE A 236 5.38 -2.70 -9.29
CA PHE A 236 4.21 -3.56 -9.43
C PHE A 236 2.95 -2.75 -9.75
N MET A 237 2.72 -1.64 -9.06
CA MET A 237 1.58 -0.77 -9.31
C MET A 237 1.63 -0.15 -10.71
N LEU A 238 2.79 0.35 -11.12
CA LEU A 238 3.01 0.93 -12.45
C LEU A 238 2.75 -0.10 -13.56
N ASP A 239 3.31 -1.29 -13.45
CA ASP A 239 3.13 -2.35 -14.45
C ASP A 239 1.67 -2.84 -14.52
N GLY A 240 1.00 -2.93 -13.36
CA GLY A 240 -0.43 -3.23 -13.30
C GLY A 240 -1.26 -2.18 -14.04
N ILE A 241 -1.00 -0.89 -13.81
CA ILE A 241 -1.68 0.22 -14.49
C ILE A 241 -1.41 0.19 -16.00
N ASP A 242 -0.15 0.00 -16.40
CA ASP A 242 0.25 -0.06 -17.80
C ASP A 242 -0.42 -1.23 -18.55
N SER A 243 -0.42 -2.41 -17.95
CA SER A 243 -1.14 -3.58 -18.48
C SER A 243 -2.64 -3.28 -18.61
N GLY A 244 -3.22 -2.63 -17.59
CA GLY A 244 -4.59 -2.15 -17.60
C GLY A 244 -4.89 -1.21 -18.79
N LEU A 245 -3.99 -0.29 -19.09
CA LEU A 245 -4.14 0.68 -20.17
C LEU A 245 -3.96 0.03 -21.55
N ARG A 246 -2.99 -0.87 -21.71
CA ARG A 246 -2.70 -1.54 -22.99
C ARG A 246 -3.83 -2.44 -23.46
N ALA A 247 -4.57 -3.05 -22.56
CA ALA A 247 -5.68 -3.93 -22.91
C ALA A 247 -7.00 -3.17 -23.13
N GLU A 248 -6.93 -1.98 -23.76
CA GLU A 248 -8.05 -1.07 -24.04
C GLU A 248 -9.36 -1.81 -24.44
N HIS A 249 -10.49 -1.35 -23.89
CA HIS A 249 -11.86 -1.87 -24.06
C HIS A 249 -12.17 -3.29 -23.56
N ALA A 250 -11.22 -4.23 -23.54
CA ALA A 250 -11.50 -5.61 -23.09
C ALA A 250 -11.47 -5.79 -21.56
N LEU A 251 -10.69 -4.98 -20.82
CA LEU A 251 -10.59 -5.08 -19.35
C LEU A 251 -11.73 -4.38 -18.59
N ILE A 252 -12.31 -3.28 -19.10
CA ILE A 252 -13.56 -2.74 -18.52
C ILE A 252 -14.77 -3.52 -19.08
N SER A 253 -14.60 -4.81 -19.30
CA SER A 253 -15.70 -5.70 -19.60
C SER A 253 -16.47 -6.03 -18.33
N HIS A 254 -17.73 -6.43 -18.51
CA HIS A 254 -18.58 -6.94 -17.44
C HIS A 254 -17.87 -8.06 -16.63
N ALA A 255 -16.96 -8.81 -17.27
CA ALA A 255 -16.19 -9.88 -16.63
C ALA A 255 -15.29 -9.39 -15.48
N LEU A 256 -14.56 -8.28 -15.61
CA LEU A 256 -13.73 -7.79 -14.50
C LEU A 256 -14.55 -7.16 -13.39
N LYS A 257 -15.72 -6.57 -13.70
CA LYS A 257 -16.66 -6.11 -12.66
C LYS A 257 -17.11 -7.27 -11.75
N TYR A 258 -17.23 -8.49 -12.29
CA TYR A 258 -17.52 -9.68 -11.50
C TYR A 258 -16.29 -10.35 -10.90
N ARG A 259 -15.15 -10.36 -11.60
CA ARG A 259 -13.89 -10.95 -11.09
C ARG A 259 -13.34 -10.16 -9.91
N TYR A 260 -13.41 -8.83 -9.98
CA TYR A 260 -12.88 -7.87 -9.02
C TYR A 260 -13.99 -6.92 -8.56
N PRO A 261 -14.96 -7.41 -7.77
CA PRO A 261 -16.15 -6.64 -7.44
C PRO A 261 -15.82 -5.47 -6.51
N ARG A 262 -16.65 -4.42 -6.61
CA ARG A 262 -16.69 -3.34 -5.62
C ARG A 262 -17.44 -3.81 -4.38
N ILE A 263 -16.84 -3.65 -3.21
CA ILE A 263 -17.44 -4.05 -1.93
C ILE A 263 -17.95 -2.83 -1.17
N TYR A 264 -19.22 -2.90 -0.76
CA TYR A 264 -19.88 -1.87 0.05
C TYR A 264 -19.91 -2.19 1.55
N GLY A 265 -19.91 -3.47 1.92
CA GLY A 265 -19.83 -3.97 3.31
C GLY A 265 -18.43 -4.43 3.68
N ASN A 266 -18.31 -5.44 4.53
CA ASN A 266 -17.00 -6.00 4.88
C ASN A 266 -16.61 -7.12 3.90
N ALA A 267 -15.47 -7.01 3.23
CA ALA A 267 -15.05 -7.97 2.21
C ALA A 267 -14.75 -9.38 2.77
N PHE A 268 -14.50 -9.50 4.07
CA PHE A 268 -14.35 -10.81 4.73
C PHE A 268 -15.69 -11.57 4.88
N GLU A 269 -16.83 -10.92 4.67
CA GLU A 269 -18.14 -11.58 4.71
C GLU A 269 -18.28 -12.60 3.57
N GLN A 270 -18.92 -13.74 3.84
CA GLN A 270 -19.03 -14.85 2.89
C GLN A 270 -19.98 -14.57 1.72
N GLN A 271 -20.82 -13.54 1.83
CA GLN A 271 -21.75 -13.16 0.75
C GLN A 271 -21.03 -12.60 -0.49
N TYR A 272 -19.78 -12.15 -0.36
CA TYR A 272 -19.03 -11.55 -1.46
C TYR A 272 -18.20 -12.62 -2.19
N PRO A 273 -18.44 -12.85 -3.50
CA PRO A 273 -17.74 -13.87 -4.29
C PRO A 273 -16.38 -13.36 -4.77
N ILE A 274 -15.47 -13.10 -3.83
CA ILE A 274 -14.11 -12.61 -4.11
C ILE A 274 -13.10 -13.75 -4.05
N LEU A 275 -12.04 -13.67 -4.86
CA LEU A 275 -10.87 -14.52 -4.67
C LEU A 275 -10.13 -14.06 -3.42
N ARG A 276 -10.13 -14.88 -2.36
CA ARG A 276 -9.54 -14.54 -1.06
C ARG A 276 -8.02 -14.73 -1.10
N PHE A 277 -7.30 -13.91 -0.34
CA PHE A 277 -5.85 -14.11 -0.21
C PHE A 277 -5.50 -15.45 0.42
N GLN A 278 -6.35 -15.99 1.29
CA GLN A 278 -6.20 -17.35 1.79
C GLN A 278 -6.08 -18.38 0.64
N GLN A 279 -6.95 -18.28 -0.36
CA GLN A 279 -6.97 -19.20 -1.49
C GLN A 279 -5.70 -19.05 -2.34
N LEU A 280 -5.32 -17.81 -2.68
CA LEU A 280 -4.10 -17.51 -3.44
C LEU A 280 -2.84 -18.06 -2.73
N LEU A 281 -2.75 -17.89 -1.42
CA LEU A 281 -1.60 -18.29 -0.62
C LEU A 281 -1.51 -19.81 -0.35
N GLU A 282 -2.62 -20.53 -0.50
CA GLU A 282 -2.69 -22.00 -0.42
C GLU A 282 -2.33 -22.65 -1.76
N GLU A 283 -2.73 -22.07 -2.89
CA GLU A 283 -2.40 -22.55 -4.24
C GLU A 283 -0.87 -22.58 -4.49
N HIS A 284 -0.14 -21.56 -4.02
CA HIS A 284 1.33 -21.54 -4.10
C HIS A 284 2.04 -22.48 -3.12
N GLY A 285 1.42 -22.81 -1.98
CA GLY A 285 2.00 -23.73 -1.00
C GLY A 285 2.09 -25.18 -1.49
N ASN A 286 1.29 -25.55 -2.49
CA ASN A 286 1.27 -26.88 -3.10
C ASN A 286 2.13 -26.97 -4.38
N ALA A 287 2.71 -25.85 -4.84
CA ALA A 287 3.50 -25.76 -6.06
C ALA A 287 5.03 -25.63 -5.81
N ALA A 288 5.46 -25.63 -4.54
CA ALA A 288 6.86 -25.55 -4.10
C ALA A 288 7.27 -26.86 -3.40
#